data_AF-A0A962WA35-F1
#
_entry.id   AF-A0A962WA35-F1
#
_cell.length_a   1.000
_cell.length_b   1.000
_cell.length_c   1.000
_cell.angle_alpha   90.00
_cell.angle_beta   90.00
_cell.angle_gamma   90.00
#
_symmetry.space_group_name_H-M   'P 1'
#
loop_
_entity.id
_entity.type
_entity.pdbx_description
1 polymer ?
#
loop_
_entity_poly.entity_id
_entity_poly.type
_entity_poly.pdbx_seq_one_letter_code
_entity_poly.pdbx_strand_id
1 'polypeptide(L)'
;MLQTLINRGGVLCLLLVMAGCSTYSQPESEPAPPPQPTAPAPQAPAPPQPPRPPQPPTTSAWKPLVEKAQQARARGDYEQALALLERAQRIDPESAEIYLQLAQTHKARGDISQARAVAERGMLFCTSSSQCDALRAFTR
;
A
#
# COMPACT_ATOMS: atom_id res chain seq x y z
N MET A 1 -27.39 31.41 -19.15
CA MET A 1 -27.84 32.82 -19.15
C MET A 1 -27.94 33.22 -17.69
N LEU A 2 -27.33 34.25 -17.13
CA LEU A 2 -26.67 35.49 -17.58
C LEU A 2 -26.19 36.08 -16.22
N GLN A 3 -24.96 36.48 -15.91
CA GLN A 3 -24.16 37.56 -16.47
C GLN A 3 -22.79 37.55 -15.79
N THR A 4 -21.76 37.63 -16.61
CA THR A 4 -20.40 38.12 -16.35
C THR A 4 -20.41 39.62 -15.99
N LEU A 5 -19.22 40.12 -15.61
CA LEU A 5 -18.80 41.54 -15.51
C LEU A 5 -19.06 42.22 -14.16
N ILE A 6 -17.99 42.45 -13.40
CA ILE A 6 -17.44 43.80 -13.13
C ILE A 6 -15.96 43.59 -12.79
N ASN A 7 -15.14 43.58 -13.85
CA ASN A 7 -13.78 44.04 -13.80
C ASN A 7 -13.74 45.27 -14.72
N ARG A 8 -12.82 46.21 -14.47
CA ARG A 8 -12.51 47.44 -15.26
C ARG A 8 -13.22 48.72 -14.82
N GLY A 9 -12.67 49.39 -13.81
CA GLY A 9 -12.88 50.81 -13.56
C GLY A 9 -11.55 51.52 -13.28
N GLY A 10 -11.04 52.27 -14.26
CA GLY A 10 -10.08 53.38 -14.12
C GLY A 10 -8.70 53.02 -13.55
N VAL A 11 -7.65 52.74 -14.31
CA VAL A 11 -6.95 53.65 -15.24
C VAL A 11 -6.61 55.01 -14.60
N LEU A 12 -5.32 55.15 -14.26
CA LEU A 12 -4.47 56.36 -14.22
C LEU A 12 -4.66 57.41 -13.11
N CYS A 13 -3.62 57.56 -12.27
CA CYS A 13 -2.81 58.79 -12.08
C CYS A 13 -1.79 58.55 -10.92
N LEU A 14 -0.59 58.01 -11.15
CA LEU A 14 0.67 58.65 -11.58
C LEU A 14 1.45 59.38 -10.43
N LEU A 15 2.71 58.94 -10.19
CA LEU A 15 3.89 59.62 -9.55
C LEU A 15 3.99 59.62 -7.99
N LEU A 16 5.14 59.50 -7.29
CA LEU A 16 6.58 59.33 -7.57
C LEU A 16 7.36 59.23 -6.20
N VAL A 17 8.61 58.72 -6.26
CA VAL A 17 9.80 58.99 -5.37
C VAL A 17 10.22 57.96 -4.28
N MET A 18 11.16 57.09 -4.68
CA MET A 18 12.52 56.83 -4.16
C MET A 18 12.89 57.08 -2.68
N ALA A 19 13.43 56.04 -2.04
CA ALA A 19 14.59 56.16 -1.14
C ALA A 19 15.37 54.84 -1.11
N GLY A 20 16.59 54.85 -1.66
CA GLY A 20 17.57 53.78 -1.52
C GLY A 20 18.62 54.10 -0.46
N CYS A 21 19.11 53.07 0.21
CA CYS A 21 20.45 52.97 0.83
C CYS A 21 20.89 51.52 0.63
N SER A 22 21.78 51.23 -0.32
CA SER A 22 23.24 51.27 -0.25
C SER A 22 23.85 50.11 0.54
N THR A 23 24.55 49.26 -0.21
CA THR A 23 25.87 48.69 0.12
C THR A 23 26.00 48.01 1.48
N TYR A 24 25.89 46.68 1.48
CA TYR A 24 26.78 45.90 2.33
C TYR A 24 27.49 44.83 1.50
N SER A 25 28.78 45.07 1.34
CA SER A 25 29.78 44.26 0.67
C SER A 25 29.90 42.89 1.34
N GLN A 26 29.87 41.82 0.55
CA GLN A 26 30.39 40.52 0.97
C GLN A 26 31.92 40.56 0.84
N PRO A 27 32.70 40.27 1.89
CA PRO A 27 34.11 39.95 1.72
C PRO A 27 34.21 38.50 1.21
N GLU A 28 34.50 38.36 -0.08
CA GLU A 28 35.07 37.15 -0.68
C GLU A 28 36.42 36.85 0.01
N SER A 29 36.61 35.62 0.48
CA SER A 29 37.87 35.12 1.03
C SER A 29 38.08 33.69 0.55
N GLU A 30 38.75 33.63 -0.60
CA GLU A 30 39.58 32.60 -1.24
C GLU A 30 39.32 31.07 -1.11
N PRO A 31 39.66 30.31 -2.18
CA PRO A 31 39.31 28.91 -2.37
C PRO A 31 40.33 27.93 -1.77
N ALA A 32 39.86 26.76 -1.30
CA ALA A 32 40.68 25.58 -1.04
C ALA A 32 39.87 24.27 -1.24
N PRO A 33 40.56 23.12 -1.31
CA PRO A 33 40.81 22.25 -2.47
C PRO A 33 39.67 21.24 -2.77
N PRO A 34 39.69 20.44 -3.86
CA PRO A 34 38.68 19.41 -4.07
C PRO A 34 39.08 18.09 -3.36
N PRO A 35 38.18 17.48 -2.57
CA PRO A 35 38.20 16.05 -2.35
C PRO A 35 36.90 15.38 -2.83
N GLN A 36 37.04 14.10 -3.16
CA GLN A 36 36.22 13.34 -4.11
C GLN A 36 34.95 12.70 -3.48
N PRO A 37 34.25 11.78 -4.17
CA PRO A 37 32.79 11.72 -4.28
C PRO A 37 32.13 11.12 -3.02
N THR A 38 31.12 11.78 -2.46
CA THR A 38 30.42 11.28 -1.27
C THR A 38 28.91 11.15 -1.48
N ALA A 39 28.48 9.88 -1.42
CA ALA A 39 27.15 9.38 -1.08
C ALA A 39 25.97 9.67 -2.03
N PRO A 40 25.10 8.67 -2.30
CA PRO A 40 23.78 8.91 -2.88
C PRO A 40 23.00 9.89 -2.00
N ALA A 41 22.33 10.85 -2.64
CA ALA A 41 21.55 11.89 -1.98
C ALA A 41 20.60 11.30 -0.92
N PRO A 42 20.44 11.95 0.26
CA PRO A 42 19.46 11.54 1.26
C PRO A 42 18.07 11.47 0.64
N GLN A 43 17.48 10.28 0.59
CA GLN A 43 16.06 10.13 0.27
C GLN A 43 15.28 10.84 1.37
N ALA A 44 14.45 11.81 0.98
CA ALA A 44 13.53 12.47 1.89
C ALA A 44 12.75 11.39 2.67
N PRO A 45 12.60 11.53 4.01
CA PRO A 45 11.87 10.56 4.80
C PRO A 45 10.46 10.41 4.25
N ALA A 46 10.10 9.18 3.89
CA ALA A 46 8.74 8.87 3.47
C ALA A 46 7.76 9.32 4.56
N PRO A 47 6.58 9.87 4.17
CA PRO A 47 5.58 10.30 5.15
C PRO A 47 5.23 9.17 6.11
N PRO A 48 4.96 9.48 7.39
CA PRO A 48 4.66 8.48 8.40
C PRO A 48 3.44 7.65 7.98
N GLN A 49 3.65 6.35 7.81
CA GLN A 49 2.55 5.42 7.57
C GLN A 49 1.70 5.31 8.85
N PRO A 50 0.37 5.21 8.74
CA PRO A 50 -0.48 4.98 9.91
C PRO A 50 -0.04 3.70 10.64
N PRO A 51 -0.15 3.66 11.98
CA PRO A 51 0.25 2.49 12.75
C PRO A 51 -0.52 1.28 12.25
N ARG A 52 0.23 0.26 11.81
CA ARG A 52 -0.37 -1.03 11.44
C ARG A 52 -1.07 -1.58 12.68
N PRO A 53 -2.34 -2.03 12.58
CA PRO A 53 -3.02 -2.64 13.72
C PRO A 53 -2.18 -3.80 14.28
N PRO A 54 -2.26 -4.06 15.59
CA PRO A 54 -1.43 -5.06 16.26
C PRO A 54 -1.53 -6.39 15.52
N GLN A 55 -0.38 -6.85 15.01
CA GLN A 55 -0.32 -8.15 14.36
C GLN A 55 -0.40 -9.24 15.45
N PRO A 56 -1.31 -10.21 15.29
CA PRO A 56 -1.45 -11.32 16.23
C PRO A 56 -0.13 -12.12 16.34
N PRO A 57 0.08 -12.83 17.47
CA PRO A 57 1.38 -13.38 17.84
C PRO A 57 2.00 -14.29 16.77
N THR A 58 3.33 -14.25 16.68
CA THR A 58 4.20 -14.91 15.68
C THR A 58 4.18 -16.45 15.70
N THR A 59 3.51 -17.06 16.68
CA THR A 59 3.15 -18.48 16.58
C THR A 59 1.96 -18.56 15.65
N SER A 60 2.14 -19.15 14.47
CA SER A 60 1.09 -19.30 13.45
C SER A 60 -0.04 -20.23 13.94
N ALA A 61 -0.84 -19.76 14.89
CA ALA A 61 -1.90 -20.48 15.58
C ALA A 61 -3.05 -20.87 14.64
N TRP A 62 -3.07 -20.28 13.44
CA TRP A 62 -3.99 -20.63 12.36
C TRP A 62 -3.58 -21.89 11.59
N LYS A 63 -2.33 -22.35 11.64
CA LYS A 63 -1.86 -23.51 10.85
C LYS A 63 -2.68 -24.79 11.10
N PRO A 64 -2.97 -25.20 12.35
CA PRO A 64 -3.79 -26.38 12.61
C PRO A 64 -5.23 -26.24 12.06
N LEU A 65 -5.76 -25.02 11.94
CA LEU A 65 -7.06 -24.79 11.32
C LEU A 65 -7.00 -24.99 9.81
N VAL A 66 -5.93 -24.50 9.17
CA VAL A 66 -5.68 -24.70 7.73
C VAL A 66 -5.50 -26.20 7.41
N GLU A 67 -4.74 -26.94 8.20
CA GLU A 67 -4.57 -28.39 8.02
C GLU A 67 -5.91 -29.13 8.12
N LYS A 68 -6.72 -28.83 9.14
CA LYS A 68 -8.06 -29.41 9.28
C LYS A 68 -8.98 -29.02 8.12
N ALA A 69 -8.89 -27.79 7.63
CA ALA A 69 -9.67 -27.33 6.49
C ALA A 69 -9.30 -28.06 5.20
N GLN A 70 -8.00 -28.31 4.97
CA GLN A 70 -7.53 -29.12 3.85
C GLN A 70 -8.09 -30.54 3.91
N GLN A 71 -8.08 -31.17 5.09
CA GLN A 71 -8.69 -32.49 5.29
C GLN A 71 -10.20 -32.48 5.03
N ALA A 72 -10.92 -31.46 5.53
CA ALA A 72 -12.36 -31.31 5.29
C ALA A 72 -12.67 -31.15 3.79
N ARG A 73 -11.93 -30.28 3.11
CA ARG A 73 -12.02 -30.08 1.66
C ARG A 73 -11.73 -31.37 0.88
N ALA A 74 -10.73 -32.14 1.28
CA ALA A 74 -10.40 -33.42 0.65
C ALA A 74 -11.52 -34.46 0.79
N ARG A 75 -12.34 -34.36 1.85
CA ARG A 75 -13.55 -35.17 2.05
C ARG A 75 -14.79 -34.63 1.32
N GLY A 76 -14.69 -33.47 0.65
CA GLY A 76 -15.83 -32.77 0.04
C GLY A 76 -16.67 -31.95 1.04
N ASP A 77 -16.25 -31.87 2.31
CA ASP A 77 -16.92 -31.06 3.32
C ASP A 77 -16.44 -29.60 3.22
N TYR A 78 -16.92 -28.92 2.19
CA TYR A 78 -16.52 -27.56 1.86
C TYR A 78 -16.99 -26.54 2.89
N GLU A 79 -18.17 -26.73 3.50
CA GLU A 79 -18.69 -25.84 4.55
C GLU A 79 -17.78 -25.86 5.78
N GLN A 80 -17.39 -27.05 6.24
CA GLN A 80 -16.46 -27.19 7.36
C GLN A 80 -15.10 -26.57 7.02
N ALA A 81 -14.60 -26.80 5.80
CA ALA A 81 -13.35 -26.22 5.35
C ALA A 81 -13.39 -24.67 5.38
N LEU A 82 -14.45 -24.06 4.85
CA LEU A 82 -14.63 -22.60 4.86
C LEU A 82 -14.73 -22.06 6.29
N ALA A 83 -15.54 -22.67 7.16
CA ALA A 83 -15.67 -22.23 8.55
C ALA A 83 -14.33 -22.27 9.32
N LEU A 84 -13.51 -23.30 9.08
CA LEU A 84 -12.16 -23.40 9.66
C LEU A 84 -11.22 -22.32 9.12
N LEU A 85 -11.29 -22.03 7.82
CA LEU A 85 -10.47 -21.01 7.18
C LEU A 85 -10.88 -19.58 7.56
N GLU A 86 -12.16 -19.31 7.78
CA GLU A 86 -12.64 -18.03 8.31
C GLU A 86 -12.13 -17.79 9.74
N ARG A 87 -12.10 -18.85 10.57
CA ARG A 87 -11.47 -18.79 11.89
C ARG A 87 -9.97 -18.52 11.77
N ALA A 88 -9.30 -19.17 10.83
CA ALA A 88 -7.89 -18.92 10.54
C ALA A 88 -7.68 -17.45 10.13
N GLN A 89 -8.53 -16.91 9.26
CA GLN A 89 -8.45 -15.52 8.80
C GLN A 89 -8.67 -14.51 9.93
N ARG A 90 -9.53 -14.82 10.92
CA ARG A 90 -9.67 -13.98 12.13
C ARG A 90 -8.41 -13.98 12.99
N ILE A 91 -7.65 -15.07 12.97
CA ILE A 91 -6.36 -15.16 13.68
C ILE A 91 -5.26 -14.45 12.92
N ASP A 92 -5.27 -14.48 11.58
CA ASP A 92 -4.29 -13.77 10.75
C ASP A 92 -4.95 -13.23 9.47
N PRO A 93 -5.44 -11.97 9.51
CA PRO A 93 -6.17 -11.37 8.38
C PRO A 93 -5.31 -11.06 7.15
N GLU A 94 -3.98 -11.07 7.30
CA GLU A 94 -2.99 -10.71 6.28
C GLU A 94 -2.23 -11.94 5.77
N SER A 95 -2.64 -13.16 6.13
CA SER A 95 -1.97 -14.37 5.62
C SER A 95 -2.40 -14.71 4.21
N ALA A 96 -1.50 -14.52 3.24
CA ALA A 96 -1.68 -14.95 1.86
C ALA A 96 -1.99 -16.46 1.72
N GLU A 97 -1.44 -17.29 2.63
CA GLU A 97 -1.71 -18.73 2.64
C GLU A 97 -3.19 -19.02 2.96
N ILE A 98 -3.79 -18.30 3.91
CA ILE A 98 -5.21 -18.46 4.25
C ILE A 98 -6.10 -18.07 3.07
N TYR A 99 -5.81 -16.96 2.40
CA TYR A 99 -6.54 -16.57 1.19
C TYR A 99 -6.41 -17.59 0.07
N LEU A 100 -5.23 -18.18 -0.13
CA LEU A 100 -5.03 -19.24 -1.12
C LEU A 100 -5.88 -20.47 -0.78
N GLN A 101 -5.95 -20.88 0.48
CA GLN A 101 -6.76 -22.01 0.91
C GLN A 101 -8.26 -21.74 0.77
N LEU A 102 -8.73 -20.52 1.08
CA LEU A 102 -10.12 -20.09 0.84
C LEU A 102 -10.45 -20.15 -0.66
N ALA A 103 -9.59 -19.59 -1.52
CA ALA A 103 -9.79 -19.59 -2.97
C ALA A 103 -9.85 -21.02 -3.53
N GLN A 104 -8.95 -21.91 -3.09
CA GLN A 104 -8.98 -23.31 -3.49
C GLN A 104 -10.23 -24.04 -3.00
N THR A 105 -10.75 -23.69 -1.81
CA THR A 105 -11.96 -24.30 -1.24
C THR A 105 -13.21 -23.87 -1.99
N HIS A 106 -13.36 -22.57 -2.27
CA HIS A 106 -14.44 -22.07 -3.12
C HIS A 106 -14.40 -22.70 -4.52
N LYS A 107 -13.21 -22.80 -5.12
CA LYS A 107 -13.06 -23.48 -6.42
C LYS A 107 -13.48 -24.94 -6.36
N ALA A 108 -13.13 -25.66 -5.30
CA ALA A 108 -13.52 -27.06 -5.12
C ALA A 108 -15.04 -27.23 -4.92
N ARG A 109 -15.69 -26.27 -4.25
CA ARG A 109 -17.16 -26.20 -4.09
C ARG A 109 -17.91 -25.80 -5.37
N GLY A 110 -17.19 -25.27 -6.37
CA GLY A 110 -17.76 -24.76 -7.62
C GLY A 110 -18.03 -23.25 -7.62
N ASP A 111 -17.70 -22.55 -6.54
CA ASP A 111 -17.89 -21.10 -6.38
C ASP A 111 -16.76 -20.31 -7.06
N ILE A 112 -16.66 -20.39 -8.39
CA ILE A 112 -15.54 -19.80 -9.14
C ILE A 112 -15.42 -18.28 -8.94
N SER A 113 -16.55 -17.57 -8.86
CA SER A 113 -16.58 -16.12 -8.62
C SER A 113 -15.99 -15.75 -7.25
N GLN A 114 -16.34 -16.51 -6.20
CA GLN A 114 -15.79 -16.32 -4.86
C GLN A 114 -14.32 -16.69 -4.81
N ALA A 115 -13.92 -17.78 -5.46
CA ALA A 115 -12.52 -18.20 -5.54
C ALA A 115 -11.64 -17.08 -6.12
N ARG A 116 -12.10 -16.43 -7.20
CA ARG A 116 -11.44 -15.29 -7.80
C ARG A 116 -11.36 -14.09 -6.86
N ALA A 117 -12.50 -13.67 -6.30
CA ALA A 117 -12.56 -12.49 -5.42
C ALA A 117 -11.66 -12.64 -4.18
N VAL A 118 -11.66 -13.82 -3.58
CA VAL A 118 -10.79 -14.15 -2.44
C VAL A 118 -9.32 -14.13 -2.84
N ALA A 119 -8.98 -14.70 -4.00
CA ALA A 119 -7.61 -14.69 -4.50
C ALA A 119 -7.10 -13.27 -4.80
N GLU A 120 -7.94 -12.42 -5.39
CA GLU A 120 -7.65 -11.00 -5.63
C GLU A 120 -7.32 -10.27 -4.33
N ARG A 121 -8.10 -10.51 -3.27
CA ARG A 121 -7.81 -9.97 -1.94
C ARG A 121 -6.50 -10.54 -1.35
N GLY A 122 -6.25 -11.83 -1.53
CA GLY A 122 -5.02 -12.47 -1.06
C GLY A 122 -3.75 -11.92 -1.71
N MET A 123 -3.82 -11.47 -2.96
CA MET A 123 -2.68 -10.87 -3.65
C MET A 123 -2.19 -9.58 -2.99
N LEU A 124 -3.02 -8.91 -2.18
CA LEU A 124 -2.60 -7.74 -1.40
C LEU A 124 -1.57 -8.07 -0.31
N PHE A 125 -1.48 -9.34 0.09
CA PHE A 125 -0.66 -9.78 1.22
C PHE A 125 0.43 -10.79 0.85
N CYS A 126 0.55 -11.17 -0.42
CA CYS A 126 1.61 -12.09 -0.85
C CYS A 126 2.97 -11.40 -0.80
N THR A 127 3.97 -12.09 -0.24
CA THR A 127 5.34 -11.55 -0.09
C THR A 127 6.37 -12.29 -0.94
N SER A 128 6.08 -13.53 -1.34
CA SER A 128 6.91 -14.32 -2.24
C SER A 128 6.31 -14.45 -3.63
N SER A 129 7.17 -14.61 -4.64
CA SER A 129 6.73 -14.90 -6.02
C SER A 129 5.81 -16.11 -6.08
N SER A 130 6.17 -17.19 -5.38
CA SER A 130 5.38 -18.43 -5.31
C SER A 130 3.96 -18.22 -4.77
N GLN A 131 3.78 -17.42 -3.71
CA GLN A 131 2.46 -17.10 -3.16
C GLN A 131 1.64 -16.26 -4.15
N CYS A 132 2.25 -15.22 -4.71
CA CYS A 132 1.58 -14.34 -5.67
C CYS A 132 1.16 -15.10 -6.94
N ASP A 133 2.00 -15.99 -7.45
CA ASP A 133 1.72 -16.80 -8.63
C ASP A 133 0.56 -17.78 -8.39
N ALA A 134 0.55 -18.43 -7.23
CA ALA A 134 -0.54 -19.34 -6.84
C ALA A 134 -1.89 -18.63 -6.76
N LEU A 135 -1.93 -17.41 -6.22
CA LEU A 135 -3.14 -16.60 -6.15
C LEU A 135 -3.57 -16.07 -7.53
N ARG A 136 -2.61 -15.60 -8.35
CA ARG A 136 -2.89 -15.10 -9.71
C ARG A 136 -3.47 -16.18 -10.62
N ALA A 137 -3.22 -17.46 -10.34
CA ALA A 137 -3.81 -18.57 -11.10
C ALA A 137 -5.36 -18.58 -11.06
N PHE A 138 -5.99 -17.91 -10.09
CA PHE A 138 -7.45 -17.82 -9.96
C PHE A 138 -8.06 -16.61 -10.67
N THR A 139 -7.23 -15.68 -11.15
CA THR A 139 -7.70 -14.40 -11.74
C THR A 139 -7.52 -14.33 -13.25
N ARG A 140 -6.87 -15.34 -13.83
CA ARG A 140 -6.64 -15.47 -15.27
C ARG A 140 -7.86 -16.04 -15.99
#